data_AF-A0A5D0HKG6-F1
#
_entry.id   AF-A0A5D0HKG6-F1
#
_cell.length_a   1.000
_cell.length_b   1.000
_cell.length_c   1.000
_cell.angle_alpha   90.00
_cell.angle_beta   90.00
_cell.angle_gamma   90.00
#
_symmetry.space_group_name_H-M   'P 1'
#
loop_
_entity.id
_entity.type
_entity.pdbx_description
1 polymer ?
#
loop_
_entity_poly.entity_id
_entity_poly.type
_entity_poly.pdbx_seq_one_letter_code
_entity_poly.pdbx_strand_id
1 'polypeptide(L)'
;MAGYMGFGMQKWIYSRNPRRKLYKRDRIPAFTALDSYSRTFALKPSIGENKVVRGAITLFFILSLIVILVPITKMFTQYSNNHAKAVYKHQQIRNEKDFNFLVSSGKTRLSQNRVIGAYSEFKLAYAINSKDKALNDLILQTLTILCENNNKFCEELDAMLQQP
;
A
#
# COMPACT_ATOMS: atom_id res chain seq x y z
N MET A 1 13.75 -7.63 29.52
CA MET A 1 13.35 -8.90 28.87
C MET A 1 13.46 -8.73 27.37
N ALA A 2 14.58 -9.15 26.78
CA ALA A 2 14.81 -9.09 25.34
C ALA A 2 14.97 -10.53 24.85
N GLY A 3 13.96 -11.02 24.14
CA GLY A 3 13.93 -12.37 23.58
C GLY A 3 14.83 -12.47 22.34
N TYR A 4 15.99 -13.10 22.52
CA TYR A 4 16.88 -13.55 21.44
C TYR A 4 16.19 -14.68 20.64
N MET A 5 15.45 -14.34 19.59
CA MET A 5 14.79 -15.30 18.68
C MET A 5 15.63 -15.58 17.41
N GLY A 6 16.94 -15.80 17.54
CA GLY A 6 17.84 -15.93 16.37
C GLY A 6 18.60 -17.24 16.22
N PHE A 7 18.81 -18.01 17.28
CA PHE A 7 19.83 -19.07 17.29
C PHE A 7 19.30 -20.51 17.46
N GLY A 8 17.98 -20.72 17.48
CA GLY A 8 17.40 -22.06 17.66
C GLY A 8 17.70 -23.03 16.50
N MET A 9 17.74 -22.53 15.27
CA MET A 9 17.74 -23.38 14.07
C MET A 9 19.14 -23.86 13.64
N GLN A 10 20.21 -23.28 14.18
CA GLN A 10 21.60 -23.62 13.83
C GLN A 10 22.30 -24.51 14.88
N LYS A 11 21.68 -24.74 16.05
CA LYS A 11 22.28 -25.50 17.16
C LYS A 11 22.62 -26.95 16.79
N TRP A 12 21.87 -27.55 15.88
CA TRP A 12 22.07 -28.95 15.44
C TRP A 12 23.34 -29.15 14.58
N ILE A 13 23.82 -28.09 13.92
CA ILE A 13 25.04 -28.14 13.09
C ILE A 13 26.27 -28.25 13.99
N TYR A 14 26.27 -27.48 15.09
CA TYR A 14 27.40 -27.41 16.02
C TYR A 14 27.37 -28.46 17.14
N SER A 15 26.23 -29.13 17.38
CA SER A 15 26.12 -30.22 18.35
C SER A 15 26.52 -31.60 17.79
N ARG A 16 26.88 -31.69 16.50
CA ARG A 16 27.40 -32.93 15.92
C ARG A 16 28.82 -33.18 16.41
N ASN A 17 28.95 -34.17 17.28
CA ASN A 17 30.23 -34.62 17.82
C ASN A 17 31.14 -35.16 16.69
N PRO A 18 32.24 -34.49 16.32
CA PRO A 18 32.97 -34.78 15.08
C PRO A 18 33.99 -35.91 15.24
N ARG A 19 33.65 -36.99 15.95
CA ARG A 19 34.58 -38.10 16.20
C ARG A 19 33.89 -39.47 16.21
N ARG A 20 33.73 -40.07 15.03
CA ARG A 20 34.04 -41.50 14.93
C ARG A 20 35.53 -41.59 14.65
N LYS A 21 36.30 -42.01 15.65
CA LYS A 21 37.70 -42.40 15.46
C LYS A 21 37.71 -43.42 14.32
N LEU A 22 38.49 -43.15 13.28
CA LEU A 22 38.72 -44.08 12.18
C LEU A 22 39.43 -45.30 12.77
N TYR A 23 38.66 -46.28 13.24
CA TYR A 23 39.18 -47.60 13.56
C TYR A 23 39.79 -48.16 12.28
N LYS A 24 41.00 -48.73 12.40
CA LYS A 24 41.75 -49.37 11.32
C LYS A 24 40.80 -50.29 10.55
N ARG A 25 40.39 -49.86 9.36
CA ARG A 25 39.58 -50.66 8.45
C ARG A 25 40.53 -51.63 7.77
N ASP A 26 40.27 -52.93 7.91
CA ASP A 26 40.98 -53.95 7.15
C ASP A 26 40.89 -53.65 5.64
N ARG A 27 41.94 -54.02 4.91
CA ARG A 27 42.05 -53.72 3.47
C ARG A 27 40.86 -54.31 2.74
N ILE A 28 40.03 -53.44 2.17
CA ILE A 28 38.94 -53.84 1.27
C ILE A 28 39.59 -54.38 -0.01
N PRO A 29 39.28 -55.60 -0.47
CA PRO A 29 39.83 -56.13 -1.70
C PRO A 29 39.47 -55.21 -2.87
N ALA A 30 40.44 -54.96 -3.76
CA ALA A 30 40.34 -53.96 -4.82
C ALA A 30 39.24 -54.23 -5.86
N PHE A 31 38.64 -55.41 -5.85
CA PHE A 31 37.56 -55.77 -6.76
C PHE A 31 36.64 -56.82 -6.12
N THR A 32 35.52 -56.38 -5.55
CA THR A 32 34.34 -57.22 -5.38
C THR A 32 33.50 -57.05 -6.64
N ALA A 33 33.27 -58.13 -7.41
CA ALA A 33 32.33 -58.06 -8.54
C ALA A 33 30.98 -57.55 -7.99
N LEU A 34 30.44 -56.49 -8.60
CA LEU A 34 29.13 -55.98 -8.21
C LEU A 34 28.10 -57.09 -8.44
N ASP A 35 27.28 -57.38 -7.43
CA ASP A 35 26.13 -58.26 -7.61
C ASP A 35 25.27 -57.72 -8.76
N SER A 36 25.07 -58.55 -9.78
CA SER A 36 24.22 -58.23 -10.91
C SER A 36 22.77 -58.22 -10.46
N TYR A 37 22.29 -57.09 -9.97
CA TYR A 37 20.89 -56.93 -9.57
C TYR A 37 20.01 -56.78 -10.82
N SER A 38 19.29 -57.86 -11.17
CA SER A 38 18.26 -57.81 -12.21
C SER A 38 16.93 -57.40 -11.60
N ARG A 39 16.47 -56.17 -11.89
CA ARG A 39 15.16 -55.68 -11.45
C ARG A 39 14.11 -55.96 -12.52
N THR A 40 13.14 -56.81 -12.21
CA THR A 40 11.94 -56.95 -13.05
C THR A 40 10.92 -55.90 -12.62
N PHE A 41 10.71 -54.88 -13.45
CA PHE A 41 9.63 -53.93 -13.22
C PHE A 41 8.31 -54.59 -13.65
N ALA A 42 7.41 -54.83 -12.70
CA ALA A 42 6.05 -55.21 -13.04
C ALA A 42 5.39 -54.01 -13.74
N LEU A 43 5.19 -54.11 -15.05
CA LEU A 43 4.45 -53.11 -15.81
C LEU A 43 3.00 -53.13 -15.32
N LYS A 44 2.62 -52.11 -14.55
CA LYS A 44 1.23 -51.93 -14.16
C LYS A 44 0.45 -51.47 -15.40
N PRO A 45 -0.64 -52.15 -15.80
CA PRO A 45 -1.42 -51.73 -16.96
C PRO A 45 -1.99 -50.33 -16.71
N SER A 46 -2.06 -49.51 -17.76
CA SER A 46 -2.70 -48.20 -17.66
C SER A 46 -4.18 -48.42 -17.38
N ILE A 47 -4.63 -48.05 -16.19
CA ILE A 47 -6.04 -48.05 -15.85
C ILE A 47 -6.70 -47.03 -16.78
N GLY A 48 -7.67 -47.46 -17.59
CA GLY A 48 -8.35 -46.59 -18.54
C GLY A 48 -8.96 -45.38 -17.84
N GLU A 49 -8.64 -44.17 -18.31
CA GLU A 49 -9.18 -42.95 -17.72
C GLU A 49 -10.70 -42.89 -17.89
N ASN A 50 -11.44 -42.82 -16.79
CA ASN A 50 -12.86 -42.55 -16.84
C ASN A 50 -13.09 -41.03 -16.98
N LYS A 51 -13.19 -40.58 -18.24
CA LYS A 51 -13.35 -39.16 -18.60
C LYS A 51 -14.55 -38.50 -17.92
N VAL A 52 -15.62 -39.26 -17.67
CA VAL A 52 -16.85 -38.75 -17.02
C VAL A 52 -16.60 -38.44 -15.54
N VAL A 53 -15.94 -39.34 -14.82
CA VAL A 53 -15.61 -39.15 -13.39
C VAL A 53 -14.62 -38.00 -13.21
N ARG A 54 -13.61 -37.90 -14.09
CA ARG A 54 -12.66 -36.78 -14.07
C ARG A 54 -13.36 -35.44 -14.30
N GLY A 55 -14.27 -35.38 -15.28
CA GLY A 55 -15.09 -34.21 -15.55
C GLY A 55 -15.95 -33.79 -14.35
N ALA A 56 -16.63 -34.74 -13.71
CA ALA A 56 -17.44 -34.49 -12.53
C ALA A 56 -16.63 -33.93 -11.35
N ILE A 57 -15.44 -34.51 -11.09
CA ILE A 57 -14.52 -34.03 -10.04
C ILE A 57 -14.07 -32.59 -10.34
N THR A 58 -13.69 -32.29 -11.58
CA THR A 58 -13.27 -30.92 -11.95
C THR A 58 -14.39 -29.89 -11.76
N LEU A 59 -15.63 -30.24 -12.13
CA LEU A 59 -16.81 -29.39 -11.94
C LEU A 59 -17.08 -29.11 -10.46
N PHE A 60 -16.93 -30.13 -9.61
CA PHE A 60 -17.10 -30.00 -8.17
C PHE A 60 -16.09 -29.01 -7.55
N PHE A 61 -14.82 -29.09 -7.94
CA PHE A 61 -13.81 -28.15 -7.48
C PHE A 61 -14.08 -26.71 -7.93
N ILE A 62 -14.54 -26.51 -9.17
CA ILE A 62 -14.90 -25.18 -9.68
C ILE A 62 -16.08 -24.60 -8.89
N LEU A 63 -17.13 -25.39 -8.65
CA LEU A 63 -18.28 -24.98 -7.86
C LEU A 63 -17.90 -24.64 -6.41
N SER A 64 -17.07 -25.47 -5.79
CA SER A 64 -16.57 -25.22 -4.43
C SER A 64 -15.77 -23.91 -4.34
N LEU A 65 -14.93 -23.63 -5.34
CA LEU A 65 -14.15 -22.39 -5.41
C LEU A 65 -15.07 -21.16 -5.48
N ILE A 66 -16.12 -21.22 -6.30
CA ILE A 66 -17.08 -20.11 -6.48
C ILE A 66 -17.79 -19.81 -5.15
N VAL A 67 -18.25 -20.84 -4.43
CA VAL A 67 -18.93 -20.68 -3.13
C VAL A 67 -18.03 -19.97 -2.11
N ILE A 68 -16.72 -20.22 -2.13
CA ILE A 68 -15.76 -19.58 -1.22
C ILE A 68 -15.43 -18.14 -1.65
N LEU A 69 -15.33 -17.86 -2.95
CA LEU A 69 -14.94 -16.54 -3.46
C LEU A 69 -16.01 -15.46 -3.28
N VAL A 70 -17.29 -15.82 -3.40
CA VAL A 70 -18.42 -14.87 -3.26
C VAL A 70 -18.45 -14.13 -1.90
N PRO A 71 -18.37 -14.79 -0.73
CA PRO A 71 -18.35 -14.07 0.55
C PRO A 71 -17.09 -13.21 0.75
N ILE A 72 -15.94 -13.67 0.26
CA ILE A 72 -14.67 -12.93 0.36
C ILE A 72 -14.76 -11.63 -0.43
N THR A 73 -15.28 -11.67 -1.66
CA THR A 73 -15.44 -10.47 -2.49
C THR A 73 -16.44 -9.48 -1.88
N LYS A 74 -17.54 -9.96 -1.28
CA LYS A 74 -18.47 -9.09 -0.54
C LYS A 74 -17.83 -8.41 0.66
N MET A 75 -17.08 -9.16 1.47
CA MET A 75 -16.36 -8.60 2.62
C MET A 75 -15.30 -7.57 2.18
N PHE A 76 -14.54 -7.89 1.13
CA PHE A 76 -13.52 -6.99 0.59
C PHE A 76 -14.13 -5.70 0.04
N THR A 77 -15.21 -5.79 -0.73
CA THR A 77 -15.90 -4.61 -1.28
C THR A 77 -16.47 -3.73 -0.17
N GLN A 78 -17.07 -4.32 0.87
CA GLN A 78 -17.55 -3.56 2.03
C GLN A 78 -16.40 -2.87 2.79
N TYR A 79 -15.31 -3.59 3.05
CA TYR A 79 -14.12 -3.02 3.70
C TYR A 79 -13.53 -1.88 2.88
N SER A 80 -13.33 -2.10 1.57
CA SER A 80 -12.80 -1.10 0.64
C SER A 80 -13.66 0.17 0.63
N ASN A 81 -14.98 0.01 0.54
CA ASN A 81 -15.91 1.15 0.55
C ASN A 81 -15.88 1.91 1.88
N ASN A 82 -15.81 1.20 3.01
CA ASN A 82 -15.72 1.82 4.33
C ASN A 82 -14.39 2.55 4.53
N HIS A 83 -13.29 1.95 4.09
CA HIS A 83 -11.97 2.56 4.13
C HIS A 83 -11.91 3.82 3.25
N ALA A 84 -12.44 3.76 2.02
CA ALA A 84 -12.53 4.92 1.13
C ALA A 84 -13.32 6.08 1.78
N LYS A 85 -14.47 5.77 2.42
CA LYS A 85 -15.25 6.77 3.17
C LYS A 85 -14.47 7.35 4.35
N ALA A 86 -13.71 6.53 5.08
CA ALA A 86 -12.91 7.00 6.21
C ALA A 86 -11.77 7.92 5.75
N VAL A 87 -11.08 7.57 4.67
CA VAL A 87 -10.04 8.41 4.05
C VAL A 87 -10.62 9.74 3.59
N TYR A 88 -11.77 9.72 2.90
CA TYR A 88 -12.44 10.94 2.47
C TYR A 88 -12.82 11.85 3.64
N LYS A 89 -13.42 11.29 4.71
CA LYS A 89 -13.73 12.07 5.92
C LYS A 89 -12.48 12.66 6.56
N HIS A 90 -11.39 11.89 6.63
CA HIS A 90 -10.15 12.36 7.21
C HIS A 90 -9.49 13.46 6.36
N GLN A 91 -9.60 13.36 5.03
CA GLN A 91 -9.16 14.40 4.11
C GLN A 91 -9.98 15.68 4.28
N GLN A 92 -11.30 15.60 4.42
CA GLN A 92 -12.15 16.76 4.71
C GLN A 92 -11.75 17.47 6.01
N ILE A 93 -11.51 16.72 7.09
CA ILE A 93 -11.05 17.29 8.37
C ILE A 93 -9.68 17.96 8.23
N ARG A 94 -8.76 17.38 7.45
CA ARG A 94 -7.45 17.98 7.19
C ARG A 94 -7.59 19.26 6.37
N ASN A 95 -8.36 19.23 5.29
CA ASN A 95 -8.64 20.39 4.46
C ASN A 95 -9.25 21.54 5.27
N GLU A 96 -10.19 21.25 6.18
CA GLU A 96 -10.79 22.27 7.05
C GLU A 96 -9.76 22.88 8.01
N LYS A 97 -8.89 22.06 8.62
CA LYS A 97 -7.82 22.53 9.50
C LYS A 97 -6.80 23.38 8.73
N ASP A 98 -6.37 22.91 7.57
CA ASP A 98 -5.40 23.59 6.72
C ASP A 98 -5.99 24.92 6.21
N PHE A 99 -7.25 24.93 5.78
CA PHE A 99 -7.98 26.14 5.41
C PHE A 99 -8.01 27.15 6.56
N ASN A 100 -8.44 26.75 7.75
CA ASN A 100 -8.52 27.63 8.91
C ASN A 100 -7.14 28.16 9.33
N PHE A 101 -6.11 27.33 9.26
CA PHE A 101 -4.73 27.73 9.51
C PHE A 101 -4.24 28.77 8.50
N LEU A 102 -4.47 28.57 7.19
CA LEU A 102 -4.05 29.49 6.14
C LEU A 102 -4.78 30.83 6.25
N VAL A 103 -6.10 30.82 6.49
CA VAL A 103 -6.89 32.05 6.67
C VAL A 103 -6.43 32.82 7.90
N SER A 104 -6.19 32.15 9.03
CA SER A 104 -5.70 32.81 10.25
C SER A 104 -4.29 33.37 10.07
N SER A 105 -3.38 32.59 9.49
CA SER A 105 -2.02 33.02 9.14
C SER A 105 -2.02 34.24 8.21
N GLY A 106 -2.84 34.22 7.16
CA GLY A 106 -3.01 35.33 6.23
C GLY A 106 -3.51 36.59 6.93
N LYS A 107 -4.51 36.49 7.80
CA LYS A 107 -5.01 37.61 8.62
C LYS A 107 -3.92 38.19 9.53
N THR A 108 -3.12 37.34 10.17
CA THR A 108 -1.99 37.79 11.00
C THR A 108 -0.92 38.49 10.18
N ARG A 109 -0.62 38.03 8.96
CA ARG A 109 0.31 38.71 8.07
C ARG A 109 -0.22 40.06 7.59
N LEU A 110 -1.53 40.13 7.31
CA LEU A 110 -2.19 41.36 6.91
C LEU A 110 -2.12 42.41 8.03
N SER A 111 -2.36 42.01 9.28
CA SER A 111 -2.22 42.93 10.43
C SER A 111 -0.78 43.38 10.69
N GLN A 112 0.21 42.60 10.24
CA GLN A 112 1.64 42.95 10.26
C GLN A 112 2.08 43.74 9.01
N ASN A 113 1.14 44.22 8.18
CA ASN A 113 1.39 44.93 6.92
C ASN A 113 2.21 44.13 5.89
N ARG A 114 2.21 42.79 5.98
CA ARG A 114 2.88 41.88 5.03
C ARG A 114 1.91 41.42 3.96
N VAL A 115 1.46 42.35 3.10
CA VAL A 115 0.33 42.13 2.17
C VAL A 115 0.59 41.02 1.15
N ILE A 116 1.77 40.98 0.52
CA ILE A 116 2.13 39.92 -0.45
C ILE A 116 2.07 38.53 0.22
N GLY A 117 2.61 38.45 1.44
CA GLY A 117 2.61 37.21 2.21
C GLY A 117 1.22 36.83 2.73
N ALA A 118 0.32 37.78 2.95
CA ALA A 118 -1.07 37.49 3.29
C ALA A 118 -1.83 36.96 2.07
N TYR A 119 -1.67 37.62 0.93
CA TYR A 119 -2.27 37.22 -0.34
C TYR A 119 -1.86 35.79 -0.75
N SER A 120 -0.58 35.41 -0.60
CA SER A 120 -0.15 34.04 -0.90
C SER A 120 -0.84 32.98 -0.03
N GLU A 121 -1.05 33.27 1.26
CA GLU A 121 -1.75 32.35 2.18
C GLU A 121 -3.23 32.25 1.84
N PHE A 122 -3.86 33.37 1.49
CA PHE A 122 -5.26 33.38 1.06
C PHE A 122 -5.46 32.65 -0.28
N LYS A 123 -4.52 32.78 -1.22
CA LYS A 123 -4.54 32.03 -2.49
C LYS A 123 -4.44 30.52 -2.26
N LEU A 124 -3.62 30.08 -1.30
CA LEU A 124 -3.57 28.68 -0.88
C LEU A 124 -4.88 28.23 -0.24
N ALA A 125 -5.48 29.06 0.62
CA ALA A 125 -6.78 28.76 1.22
C ALA A 125 -7.90 28.65 0.16
N TYR A 126 -7.84 29.48 -0.88
CA TYR A 126 -8.81 29.49 -1.98
C TYR A 126 -8.76 28.20 -2.80
N ALA A 127 -7.56 27.63 -2.97
CA ALA A 127 -7.40 26.32 -3.62
C ALA A 127 -8.05 25.18 -2.82
N ILE A 128 -8.20 25.33 -1.48
CA ILE A 128 -8.87 24.33 -0.63
C ILE A 128 -10.39 24.53 -0.64
N ASN A 129 -10.85 25.77 -0.47
CA ASN A 129 -12.28 26.11 -0.47
C ASN A 129 -12.55 27.46 -1.15
N SER A 130 -12.78 27.41 -2.46
CA SER A 130 -13.06 28.60 -3.29
C SER A 130 -14.46 29.20 -3.11
N LYS A 131 -15.35 28.50 -2.40
CA LYS A 131 -16.75 28.91 -2.18
C LYS A 131 -16.92 29.80 -0.95
N ASP A 132 -15.88 29.97 -0.15
CA ASP A 132 -15.93 30.78 1.05
C ASP A 132 -15.95 32.27 0.71
N LYS A 133 -17.10 32.92 0.93
CA LYS A 133 -17.29 34.34 0.58
C LYS A 133 -16.36 35.25 1.37
N ALA A 134 -16.16 34.97 2.66
CA ALA A 134 -15.32 35.80 3.52
C ALA A 134 -13.85 35.78 3.07
N LEU A 135 -13.35 34.62 2.63
CA LEU A 135 -12.03 34.50 2.03
C LEU A 135 -11.95 35.27 0.71
N ASN A 136 -12.95 35.15 -0.16
CA ASN A 136 -12.96 35.84 -1.45
C ASN A 136 -12.91 37.37 -1.27
N ASP A 137 -13.65 37.90 -0.30
CA ASP A 137 -13.59 39.32 0.06
C ASP A 137 -12.19 39.74 0.55
N LEU A 138 -11.54 38.90 1.37
CA LEU A 138 -10.17 39.16 1.84
C LEU A 138 -9.16 39.15 0.70
N ILE A 139 -9.30 38.21 -0.25
CA ILE A 139 -8.45 38.13 -1.42
C ILE A 139 -8.59 39.39 -2.27
N LEU A 140 -9.83 39.79 -2.58
CA LEU A 140 -10.11 41.02 -3.33
C LEU A 140 -9.50 42.24 -2.64
N GLN A 141 -9.71 42.41 -1.33
CA GLN A 141 -9.11 43.50 -0.56
C GLN A 141 -7.58 43.51 -0.68
N THR A 142 -6.94 42.35 -0.52
CA THR A 142 -5.48 42.26 -0.64
C THR A 142 -4.99 42.53 -2.06
N LEU A 143 -5.72 42.07 -3.09
CA LEU A 143 -5.38 42.30 -4.48
C LEU A 143 -5.52 43.77 -4.86
N THR A 144 -6.56 44.47 -4.37
CA THR A 144 -6.71 45.92 -4.58
C THR A 144 -5.51 46.67 -4.02
N ILE A 145 -5.10 46.38 -2.78
CA ILE A 145 -3.91 46.99 -2.15
C ILE A 145 -2.64 46.65 -2.95
N LEU A 146 -2.50 45.41 -3.42
CA LEU A 146 -1.32 44.98 -4.18
C LEU A 146 -1.27 45.59 -5.59
N CYS A 147 -2.42 45.74 -6.25
CA CYS A 147 -2.53 46.37 -7.57
C CYS A 147 -2.13 47.85 -7.50
N GLU A 148 -2.60 48.59 -6.48
CA GLU A 148 -2.17 49.99 -6.25
C GLU A 148 -0.65 50.12 -6.07
N ASN A 149 -0.04 49.14 -5.39
CA ASN A 149 1.41 49.15 -5.13
C ASN A 149 2.24 48.59 -6.31
N ASN A 150 1.65 47.71 -7.12
CA ASN A 150 2.33 47.00 -8.19
C ASN A 150 1.33 46.47 -9.24
N ASN A 151 1.40 47.01 -10.44
CA ASN A 151 0.50 46.72 -11.55
C ASN A 151 0.39 45.21 -11.92
N LYS A 152 1.34 44.37 -11.50
CA LYS A 152 1.34 42.92 -11.76
C LYS A 152 0.12 42.18 -11.20
N PHE A 153 -0.51 42.69 -10.14
CA PHE A 153 -1.65 42.02 -9.50
C PHE A 153 -3.01 42.50 -10.03
N CYS A 154 -3.03 43.53 -10.88
CA CYS A 154 -4.27 44.11 -11.41
C CYS A 154 -4.98 43.17 -12.40
N GLU A 155 -4.24 42.45 -13.24
CA GLU A 155 -4.84 41.48 -14.16
C GLU A 155 -5.56 40.34 -13.42
N GLU A 156 -4.99 39.89 -12.29
CA GLU A 156 -5.59 38.83 -11.47
C GLU A 156 -6.82 39.35 -10.69
N LEU A 157 -6.82 40.62 -10.30
CA LEU A 157 -7.98 41.29 -9.72
C LEU A 157 -9.14 41.38 -10.72
N ASP A 158 -8.87 41.84 -11.94
CA ASP A 158 -9.87 41.95 -13.00
C ASP A 158 -10.48 40.59 -13.34
N ALA A 159 -9.64 39.53 -13.39
CA ALA A 159 -10.11 38.17 -13.61
C ALA A 159 -11.05 37.66 -12.50
N MET A 160 -10.78 37.98 -11.23
CA MET A 160 -11.66 37.60 -10.11
C MET A 160 -12.97 38.39 -10.10
N LEU A 161 -12.99 39.64 -10.54
CA LEU A 161 -14.21 40.46 -10.62
C LEU A 161 -15.13 40.05 -11.78
N GLN A 162 -14.58 39.45 -12.83
CA GLN A 162 -15.33 38.97 -13.99
C GLN A 162 -15.92 37.56 -13.81
N GLN A 163 -15.61 36.87 -12.71
CA GLN A 163 -16.23 35.58 -12.40
C GLN A 163 -17.66 35.78 -11.85
N PRO A 164 -18.69 35.17 -12.47
CA PRO A 164 -20.09 35.28 -12.03
C PRO A 164 -20.39 34.53 -10.73
#